data_AF-A0A560GLQ4-F1
#
_entry.id   AF-A0A560GLQ4-F1
#
_cell.length_a   1.000
_cell.length_b   1.000
_cell.length_c   1.000
_cell.angle_alpha   90.00
_cell.angle_beta   90.00
_cell.angle_gamma   90.00
#
_symmetry.space_group_name_H-M   'P 1'
#
loop_
_entity.id
_entity.type
_entity.pdbx_description
1 polymer ?
#
loop_
_entity_poly.entity_id
_entity_poly.type
_entity_poly.pdbx_seq_one_letter_code
_entity_poly.pdbx_strand_id
1 'polypeptide(L)'
;MTRSVSALPRQVALLLALSLPATPAAWAADTLPVAQSGAAEATAPAMMTALATVERDWSHITFEMTDRDARTQAMTALVARTAQLAANYPGHAEPLIWQALAISSQAGLQGGLGALPLARQARTLLETAGRLDYRAVGGAVPTSLGSLYYKVPGFPLGFGDDDKARRYLEEGLAINPDGLDANYFYGDFLAEQGEYRKAAEVLTHALAAPPTPDRPVWDAGRRVEIRTLLTRVQQKLAAG
;
A
#
# COMPACT_ATOMS: atom_id res chain seq x y z
N MET A 1 -32.16 1.20 -23.67
CA MET A 1 -31.66 0.05 -22.90
C MET A 1 -30.78 0.57 -21.77
N THR A 2 -31.34 0.59 -20.58
CA THR A 2 -30.80 1.24 -19.37
C THR A 2 -29.80 0.31 -18.67
N ARG A 3 -28.52 0.69 -18.65
CA ARG A 3 -27.48 -0.01 -17.86
C ARG A 3 -27.64 0.37 -16.39
N SER A 4 -28.07 -0.59 -15.57
CA SER A 4 -28.03 -0.47 -14.11
C SER A 4 -26.59 -0.69 -13.64
N VAL A 5 -25.92 0.39 -13.22
CA VAL A 5 -24.59 0.36 -12.60
C VAL A 5 -24.80 0.46 -11.10
N SER A 6 -24.82 -0.69 -10.42
CA SER A 6 -24.71 -0.73 -8.96
C SER A 6 -23.22 -0.77 -8.60
N ALA A 7 -22.63 0.40 -8.36
CA ALA A 7 -21.27 0.55 -7.88
C ALA A 7 -21.29 0.74 -6.36
N LEU A 8 -20.91 -0.31 -5.62
CA LEU A 8 -20.53 -0.21 -4.21
C LEU A 8 -19.15 0.47 -4.10
N PRO A 9 -18.87 1.20 -3.00
CA PRO A 9 -17.67 2.03 -2.89
C PRO A 9 -16.40 1.16 -2.83
N ARG A 10 -15.52 1.32 -3.84
CA ARG A 10 -14.23 0.62 -3.96
C ARG A 10 -13.22 1.24 -3.00
N GLN A 11 -12.83 0.52 -1.95
CA GLN A 11 -11.81 0.98 -1.01
C GLN A 11 -10.41 0.82 -1.61
N VAL A 12 -9.59 1.86 -1.47
CA VAL A 12 -8.20 1.93 -1.95
C VAL A 12 -7.29 1.76 -0.75
N ALA A 13 -6.62 0.62 -0.64
CA ALA A 13 -5.87 0.29 0.56
C ALA A 13 -4.57 -0.45 0.18
N LEU A 14 -3.43 0.23 0.13
CA LEU A 14 -2.09 -0.28 -0.24
C LEU A 14 -1.20 -0.57 1.01
N LEU A 15 0.03 -1.09 0.86
CA LEU A 15 1.19 -1.27 1.80
C LEU A 15 1.50 -2.70 2.31
N LEU A 16 2.74 -3.22 2.41
CA LEU A 16 4.12 -2.97 1.93
C LEU A 16 5.06 -3.80 2.85
N ALA A 17 5.94 -4.70 2.37
CA ALA A 17 6.82 -5.54 3.22
C ALA A 17 8.28 -5.06 3.34
N LEU A 18 8.78 -4.83 4.58
CA LEU A 18 10.21 -4.70 4.92
C LEU A 18 10.73 -6.01 5.50
N SER A 19 11.65 -6.67 4.79
CA SER A 19 12.48 -7.76 5.33
C SER A 19 13.85 -7.22 5.74
N LEU A 20 14.22 -7.43 7.01
CA LEU A 20 15.57 -7.15 7.53
C LEU A 20 16.49 -8.35 7.24
N PRO A 21 17.78 -8.15 6.90
CA PRO A 21 18.74 -9.24 6.80
C PRO A 21 19.17 -9.71 8.20
N ALA A 22 19.22 -11.03 8.41
CA ALA A 22 19.81 -11.64 9.59
C ALA A 22 21.34 -11.52 9.55
N THR A 23 21.95 -11.04 10.64
CA THR A 23 23.41 -10.98 10.82
C THR A 23 23.94 -12.28 11.45
N PRO A 24 25.13 -12.77 11.04
CA PRO A 24 25.80 -13.88 11.72
C PRO A 24 26.65 -13.38 12.89
N ALA A 25 26.91 -14.30 13.83
CA ALA A 25 27.60 -14.06 15.08
C ALA A 25 29.13 -13.98 14.98
N ALA A 26 29.68 -13.09 15.82
CA ALA A 26 30.96 -13.13 16.57
C ALA A 26 32.31 -13.08 15.83
N TRP A 27 33.18 -12.13 16.20
CA TRP A 27 34.28 -12.31 17.18
C TRP A 27 34.85 -10.95 17.62
N ALA A 28 35.31 -10.89 18.87
CA ALA A 28 35.77 -9.70 19.57
C ALA A 28 37.16 -9.23 19.13
N ALA A 29 37.33 -7.90 19.03
CA ALA A 29 38.63 -7.24 19.14
C ALA A 29 38.45 -5.88 19.82
N ASP A 30 39.26 -5.63 20.85
CA ASP A 30 39.34 -4.41 21.62
C ASP A 30 39.46 -3.17 20.72
N THR A 31 38.51 -2.25 20.85
CA THR A 31 38.61 -0.90 20.29
C THR A 31 38.21 0.13 21.34
N LEU A 32 39.06 1.14 21.47
CA LEU A 32 38.93 2.29 22.37
C LEU A 32 37.58 3.01 22.16
N PRO A 33 37.01 3.66 23.19
CA PRO A 33 35.69 4.29 23.07
C PRO A 33 35.81 5.55 22.20
N VAL A 34 35.51 5.41 20.91
CA VAL A 34 35.03 6.53 20.11
C VAL A 34 33.69 6.93 20.72
N ALA A 35 33.56 8.17 21.16
CA ALA A 35 32.29 8.73 21.61
C ALA A 35 31.30 8.67 20.44
N GLN A 36 30.50 7.61 20.40
CA GLN A 36 29.50 7.42 19.37
C GLN A 36 28.36 8.41 19.61
N SER A 37 28.01 9.14 18.56
CA SER A 37 26.79 9.92 18.45
C SER A 37 25.58 8.98 18.50
N GLY A 38 25.20 8.50 19.69
CA GLY A 38 24.11 7.55 19.92
C GLY A 38 22.70 8.06 19.60
N ALA A 39 22.56 9.29 19.08
CA ALA A 39 21.28 9.85 18.69
C ALA A 39 20.77 9.31 17.34
N ALA A 40 21.64 8.94 16.40
CA ALA A 40 21.22 8.46 15.08
C ALA A 40 20.73 7.00 15.12
N GLU A 41 21.40 6.13 15.87
CA GLU A 41 21.05 4.70 15.97
C GLU A 41 19.78 4.43 16.80
N ALA A 42 19.46 5.27 17.79
CA ALA A 42 18.24 5.11 18.60
C ALA A 42 16.94 5.53 17.86
N THR A 43 17.07 6.32 16.80
CA THR A 43 15.94 6.93 16.07
C THR A 43 15.25 5.90 15.15
N ALA A 44 16.01 4.99 14.52
CA ALA A 44 15.45 3.99 13.61
C ALA A 44 14.57 2.92 14.30
N PRO A 45 14.98 2.31 15.44
CA PRO A 45 14.14 1.34 16.15
C PRO A 45 12.82 1.93 16.66
N ALA A 46 12.84 3.17 17.15
CA ALA A 46 11.65 3.86 17.63
C ALA A 46 10.68 4.17 16.47
N MET A 47 11.21 4.64 15.33
CA MET A 47 10.41 4.87 14.12
C MET A 47 9.76 3.56 13.64
N MET A 48 10.54 2.48 13.51
CA MET A 48 10.02 1.19 13.06
C MET A 48 8.93 0.64 13.99
N THR A 49 9.09 0.80 15.31
CA THR A 49 8.07 0.41 16.30
C THR A 49 6.78 1.22 16.13
N ALA A 50 6.90 2.52 15.89
CA ALA A 50 5.75 3.39 15.63
C ALA A 50 5.05 3.02 14.31
N LEU A 51 5.81 2.73 13.26
CA LEU A 51 5.28 2.30 11.96
C LEU A 51 4.57 0.95 12.05
N ALA A 52 5.10 -0.02 12.81
CA ALA A 52 4.42 -1.30 13.04
C ALA A 52 3.07 -1.12 13.76
N THR A 53 2.95 -0.09 14.62
CA THR A 53 1.67 0.25 15.26
C THR A 53 0.69 0.85 14.25
N VAL A 54 1.15 1.79 13.42
CA VAL A 54 0.36 2.37 12.33
C VAL A 54 -0.15 1.28 11.38
N GLU A 55 0.71 0.35 11.00
CA GLU A 55 0.37 -0.76 10.12
C GLU A 55 -0.71 -1.67 10.69
N ARG A 56 -0.59 -2.03 11.98
CA ARG A 56 -1.59 -2.83 12.69
C ARG A 56 -2.94 -2.11 12.75
N ASP A 57 -2.93 -0.84 13.12
CA ASP A 57 -4.15 0.00 13.19
C ASP A 57 -4.81 0.10 11.81
N TRP A 58 -4.02 0.38 10.78
CA TRP A 58 -4.51 0.48 9.41
C TRP A 58 -5.16 -0.83 8.95
N SER A 59 -4.53 -1.96 9.26
CA SER A 59 -5.01 -3.29 8.89
C SER A 59 -6.33 -3.63 9.58
N HIS A 60 -6.44 -3.33 10.88
CA HIS A 60 -7.68 -3.49 11.64
C HIS A 60 -8.81 -2.62 11.04
N ILE A 61 -8.54 -1.33 10.79
CA ILE A 61 -9.53 -0.41 10.23
C ILE A 61 -9.99 -0.87 8.84
N THR A 62 -9.07 -1.34 8.01
CA THR A 62 -9.35 -1.71 6.62
C THR A 62 -10.11 -3.03 6.53
N PHE A 63 -9.64 -4.05 7.25
CA PHE A 63 -10.09 -5.43 7.04
C PHE A 63 -11.11 -5.94 8.07
N GLU A 64 -11.15 -5.39 9.28
CA GLU A 64 -11.98 -5.93 10.37
C GLU A 64 -13.15 -5.03 10.77
N MET A 65 -13.00 -3.70 10.72
CA MET A 65 -14.05 -2.78 11.18
C MET A 65 -15.25 -2.69 10.24
N THR A 66 -16.38 -3.33 10.48
CA THR A 66 -17.51 -3.33 9.53
C THR A 66 -18.36 -2.05 9.51
N ASP A 67 -18.42 -1.31 10.61
CA ASP A 67 -19.20 -0.07 10.70
C ASP A 67 -18.52 1.09 9.94
N ARG A 68 -19.25 1.70 9.00
CA ARG A 68 -18.69 2.69 8.07
C ARG A 68 -18.29 3.99 8.76
N ASP A 69 -19.10 4.47 9.70
CA ASP A 69 -18.87 5.76 10.36
C ASP A 69 -17.70 5.64 11.34
N ALA A 70 -17.66 4.57 12.14
CA ALA A 70 -16.54 4.24 13.00
C ALA A 70 -15.25 4.05 12.19
N ARG A 71 -15.30 3.33 11.06
CA ARG A 71 -14.15 3.15 10.16
C ARG A 71 -13.64 4.49 9.63
N THR A 72 -14.54 5.38 9.24
CA THR A 72 -14.19 6.73 8.73
C THR A 72 -13.54 7.59 9.81
N GLN A 73 -14.08 7.58 11.03
CA GLN A 73 -13.51 8.30 12.17
C GLN A 73 -12.12 7.75 12.54
N ALA A 74 -11.98 6.42 12.62
CA ALA A 74 -10.72 5.76 12.94
C ALA A 74 -9.64 6.03 11.88
N MET A 75 -9.99 5.97 10.59
CA MET A 75 -9.07 6.30 9.50
C MET A 75 -8.65 7.77 9.54
N THR A 76 -9.56 8.69 9.84
CA THR A 76 -9.24 10.12 10.01
C THR A 76 -8.24 10.34 11.16
N ALA A 77 -8.44 9.65 12.29
CA ALA A 77 -7.49 9.70 13.40
C ALA A 77 -6.12 9.10 13.02
N LEU A 78 -6.09 8.03 12.24
CA LEU A 78 -4.87 7.42 11.74
C LEU A 78 -4.10 8.35 10.78
N VAL A 79 -4.80 9.09 9.91
CA VAL A 79 -4.20 10.13 9.06
C VAL A 79 -3.50 11.20 9.89
N ALA A 80 -4.12 11.66 10.97
CA ALA A 80 -3.49 12.64 11.87
C ALA A 80 -2.24 12.08 12.57
N ARG A 81 -2.29 10.82 13.04
CA ARG A 81 -1.12 10.16 13.68
C ARG A 81 0.05 9.97 12.70
N THR A 82 -0.23 9.51 11.48
CA THR A 82 0.80 9.32 10.45
C THR A 82 1.42 10.65 10.00
N ALA A 83 0.64 11.73 9.94
CA ALA A 83 1.16 13.07 9.69
C ALA A 83 2.13 13.54 10.78
N GLN A 84 1.78 13.33 12.06
CA GLN A 84 2.69 13.63 13.18
C GLN A 84 3.96 12.76 13.12
N LEU A 85 3.82 11.48 12.77
CA LEU A 85 4.95 10.58 12.63
C LEU A 85 5.91 11.05 11.53
N ALA A 86 5.40 11.43 10.36
CA ALA A 86 6.22 11.98 9.28
C ALA A 86 6.92 13.28 9.66
N ALA A 87 6.28 14.14 10.46
CA ALA A 87 6.89 15.36 10.97
C ALA A 87 8.02 15.09 11.98
N ASN A 88 7.91 14.03 12.78
CA ASN A 88 8.91 13.64 13.78
C ASN A 88 10.16 12.98 13.16
N TYR A 89 10.03 12.42 11.96
CA TYR A 89 11.10 11.70 11.27
C TYR A 89 11.33 12.28 9.85
N PRO A 90 11.78 13.54 9.74
CA PRO A 90 12.05 14.15 8.43
C PRO A 90 13.19 13.41 7.71
N GLY A 91 13.08 13.31 6.39
CA GLY A 91 14.09 12.63 5.55
C GLY A 91 13.92 11.11 5.44
N HIS A 92 12.92 10.52 6.09
CA HIS A 92 12.58 9.11 5.95
C HIS A 92 11.39 8.90 4.99
N ALA A 93 11.51 7.90 4.10
CA ALA A 93 10.47 7.59 3.13
C ALA A 93 9.28 6.88 3.80
N GLU A 94 9.56 6.02 4.77
CA GLU A 94 8.59 5.10 5.38
C GLU A 94 7.43 5.84 6.07
N PRO A 95 7.65 6.88 6.89
CA PRO A 95 6.55 7.65 7.47
C PRO A 95 5.69 8.38 6.43
N LEU A 96 6.30 8.93 5.37
CA LEU A 96 5.58 9.60 4.29
C LEU A 96 4.72 8.61 3.50
N ILE A 97 5.27 7.43 3.23
CA ILE A 97 4.59 6.31 2.60
C ILE A 97 3.35 5.93 3.43
N TRP A 98 3.51 5.65 4.72
CA TRP A 98 2.39 5.30 5.61
C TRP A 98 1.33 6.41 5.71
N GLN A 99 1.74 7.68 5.72
CA GLN A 99 0.82 8.81 5.68
C GLN A 99 0.02 8.87 4.38
N ALA A 100 0.69 8.75 3.23
CA ALA A 100 0.03 8.79 1.92
C ALA A 100 -1.07 7.73 1.79
N LEU A 101 -0.90 6.66 2.54
CA LEU A 101 -1.73 5.49 2.48
C LEU A 101 -2.91 5.48 3.40
N ALA A 102 -2.74 5.96 4.63
CA ALA A 102 -3.87 6.34 5.44
C ALA A 102 -4.76 7.36 4.68
N ILE A 103 -4.15 8.34 4.00
CA ILE A 103 -4.87 9.33 3.18
C ILE A 103 -5.56 8.69 1.97
N SER A 104 -4.91 7.76 1.28
CA SER A 104 -5.51 7.04 0.13
C SER A 104 -6.69 6.17 0.58
N SER A 105 -6.60 5.53 1.74
CA SER A 105 -7.70 4.78 2.35
C SER A 105 -8.83 5.68 2.79
N GLN A 106 -8.54 6.84 3.37
CA GLN A 106 -9.55 7.86 3.67
C GLN A 106 -10.27 8.34 2.39
N ALA A 107 -9.52 8.56 1.30
CA ALA A 107 -10.08 8.92 -0.01
C ALA A 107 -11.04 7.85 -0.52
N GLY A 108 -10.68 6.57 -0.38
CA GLY A 108 -11.54 5.43 -0.74
C GLY A 108 -12.83 5.36 0.08
N LEU A 109 -12.78 5.68 1.38
CA LEU A 109 -13.96 5.71 2.26
C LEU A 109 -14.90 6.89 1.94
N GLN A 110 -14.31 8.05 1.64
CA GLN A 110 -15.03 9.26 1.27
C GLN A 110 -15.72 9.10 -0.09
N GLY A 111 -14.99 8.58 -1.09
CA GLY A 111 -15.47 8.41 -2.45
C GLY A 111 -15.84 9.71 -3.17
N GLY A 112 -16.30 9.57 -4.42
CA GLY A 112 -16.76 10.69 -5.24
C GLY A 112 -15.69 11.76 -5.50
N LEU A 113 -16.14 12.94 -5.93
CA LEU A 113 -15.23 14.07 -6.24
C LEU A 113 -14.56 14.65 -4.99
N GLY A 114 -15.15 14.45 -3.81
CA GLY A 114 -14.58 14.87 -2.52
C GLY A 114 -13.28 14.15 -2.16
N ALA A 115 -13.03 12.96 -2.73
CA ALA A 115 -11.81 12.19 -2.52
C ALA A 115 -10.60 12.70 -3.34
N LEU A 116 -10.82 13.50 -4.38
CA LEU A 116 -9.74 13.93 -5.30
C LEU A 116 -8.62 14.76 -4.63
N PRO A 117 -8.91 15.71 -3.71
CA PRO A 117 -7.87 16.41 -2.98
C PRO A 117 -6.99 15.47 -2.14
N LEU A 118 -7.60 14.48 -1.47
CA LEU A 118 -6.86 13.47 -0.70
C LEU A 118 -5.98 12.61 -1.61
N ALA A 119 -6.51 12.14 -2.75
CA ALA A 119 -5.74 11.37 -3.72
C ALA A 119 -4.53 12.16 -4.27
N ARG A 120 -4.70 13.48 -4.50
CA ARG A 120 -3.58 14.36 -4.91
C ARG A 120 -2.55 14.51 -3.80
N GLN A 121 -2.98 14.67 -2.55
CA GLN A 121 -2.09 14.76 -1.40
C GLN A 121 -1.29 13.47 -1.22
N ALA A 122 -1.95 12.30 -1.31
CA ALA A 122 -1.29 11.00 -1.26
C ALA A 122 -0.24 10.86 -2.37
N ARG A 123 -0.58 11.23 -3.62
CA ARG A 123 0.37 11.23 -4.74
C ARG A 123 1.60 12.07 -4.43
N THR A 124 1.43 13.31 -3.97
CA THR A 124 2.56 14.21 -3.64
C THR A 124 3.47 13.61 -2.55
N LEU A 125 2.87 12.98 -1.52
CA LEU A 125 3.64 12.31 -0.46
C LEU A 125 4.42 11.12 -0.99
N LEU A 126 3.82 10.30 -1.87
CA LEU A 126 4.50 9.17 -2.51
C LEU A 126 5.62 9.61 -3.45
N GLU A 127 5.40 10.65 -4.25
CA GLU A 127 6.43 11.24 -5.10
C GLU A 127 7.59 11.79 -4.27
N THR A 128 7.31 12.38 -3.11
CA THR A 128 8.33 12.87 -2.18
C THR A 128 9.09 11.70 -1.55
N ALA A 129 8.38 10.69 -1.04
CA ALA A 129 8.99 9.49 -0.48
C ALA A 129 9.85 8.74 -1.50
N GLY A 130 9.41 8.67 -2.77
CA GLY A 130 10.15 8.05 -3.85
C GLY A 130 11.49 8.71 -4.18
N ARG A 131 11.62 10.01 -3.90
CA ARG A 131 12.91 10.71 -4.01
C ARG A 131 13.87 10.38 -2.86
N LEU A 132 13.34 9.94 -1.72
CA LEU A 132 14.13 9.53 -0.56
C LEU A 132 14.53 8.06 -0.68
N ASP A 133 13.55 7.18 -0.83
CA ASP A 133 13.76 5.77 -1.12
C ASP A 133 12.54 5.20 -1.85
N TYR A 134 12.75 4.88 -3.13
CA TYR A 134 11.71 4.31 -4.01
C TYR A 134 11.35 2.86 -3.68
N ARG A 135 12.28 2.11 -3.08
CA ARG A 135 12.13 0.69 -2.73
C ARG A 135 11.64 0.50 -1.30
N ALA A 136 11.59 1.58 -0.52
CA ALA A 136 11.17 1.60 0.88
C ALA A 136 9.87 0.83 1.10
N VAL A 137 9.84 0.20 2.27
CA VAL A 137 8.76 -0.65 2.75
C VAL A 137 8.42 -1.79 1.78
N GLY A 138 9.21 -2.11 0.74
CA GLY A 138 8.94 -3.20 -0.22
C GLY A 138 8.27 -2.75 -1.53
N GLY A 139 8.53 -1.52 -1.98
CA GLY A 139 8.09 -1.02 -3.28
C GLY A 139 6.64 -0.52 -3.43
N ALA A 140 6.05 0.18 -2.45
CA ALA A 140 4.73 0.81 -2.64
C ALA A 140 4.74 2.31 -2.63
N VAL A 141 5.90 2.92 -2.86
CA VAL A 141 5.88 4.10 -3.71
C VAL A 141 5.32 3.73 -5.09
N PRO A 142 5.97 2.86 -5.90
CA PRO A 142 5.44 2.48 -7.21
C PRO A 142 4.05 1.86 -7.14
N THR A 143 3.85 0.84 -6.28
CA THR A 143 2.55 0.16 -6.23
C THR A 143 1.41 1.13 -5.90
N SER A 144 1.61 2.10 -4.99
CA SER A 144 0.56 3.06 -4.62
C SER A 144 0.34 4.13 -5.66
N LEU A 145 1.41 4.66 -6.26
CA LEU A 145 1.29 5.59 -7.37
C LEU A 145 0.52 4.94 -8.52
N GLY A 146 0.90 3.71 -8.90
CA GLY A 146 0.23 2.95 -9.92
C GLY A 146 -1.26 2.79 -9.65
N SER A 147 -1.62 2.43 -8.41
CA SER A 147 -3.02 2.32 -8.00
C SER A 147 -3.80 3.63 -8.09
N LEU A 148 -3.21 4.74 -7.63
CA LEU A 148 -3.85 6.05 -7.75
C LEU A 148 -4.10 6.42 -9.21
N TYR A 149 -3.16 6.13 -10.11
CA TYR A 149 -3.26 6.48 -11.52
C TYR A 149 -4.40 5.75 -12.26
N TYR A 150 -4.72 4.48 -11.96
CA TYR A 150 -5.87 3.82 -12.62
C TYR A 150 -7.20 3.99 -11.88
N LYS A 151 -7.18 4.34 -10.59
CA LYS A 151 -8.41 4.49 -9.78
C LYS A 151 -8.99 5.91 -9.78
N VAL A 152 -8.17 6.92 -10.05
CA VAL A 152 -8.59 8.32 -10.11
C VAL A 152 -9.02 8.68 -11.54
N PRO A 153 -10.05 9.50 -11.75
CA PRO A 153 -10.40 10.02 -13.08
C PRO A 153 -9.23 10.73 -13.76
N GLY A 154 -9.16 10.62 -15.10
CA GLY A 154 -8.21 11.37 -15.91
C GLY A 154 -8.52 12.87 -16.02
N PHE A 155 -7.74 13.55 -16.86
CA PHE A 155 -7.95 14.96 -17.20
C PHE A 155 -9.35 15.17 -17.83
N PRO A 156 -10.08 16.27 -17.49
CA PRO A 156 -9.67 17.41 -16.65
C PRO A 156 -9.99 17.27 -15.16
N LEU A 157 -10.67 16.20 -14.73
CA LEU A 157 -11.16 16.08 -13.34
C LEU A 157 -10.06 15.69 -12.36
N GLY A 158 -9.20 14.77 -12.77
CA GLY A 158 -8.13 14.23 -11.93
C GLY A 158 -6.84 14.06 -12.72
N PHE A 159 -6.03 13.11 -12.26
CA PHE A 159 -4.70 12.84 -12.81
C PHE A 159 -4.54 11.40 -13.28
N GLY A 160 -5.64 10.65 -13.38
CA GLY A 160 -5.62 9.27 -13.82
C GLY A 160 -4.99 9.11 -15.19
N ASP A 161 -4.23 8.01 -15.35
CA ASP A 161 -3.39 7.73 -16.51
C ASP A 161 -3.01 6.24 -16.48
N ASP A 162 -3.67 5.42 -17.30
CA ASP A 162 -3.48 3.96 -17.30
C ASP A 162 -2.08 3.53 -17.76
N ASP A 163 -1.41 4.33 -18.60
CA ASP A 163 -0.04 4.06 -19.04
C ASP A 163 0.94 4.25 -17.88
N LYS A 164 0.79 5.34 -17.11
CA LYS A 164 1.55 5.53 -15.87
C LYS A 164 1.20 4.46 -14.85
N ALA A 165 -0.08 4.11 -14.72
CA ALA A 165 -0.52 3.08 -13.79
C ALA A 165 0.19 1.74 -14.05
N ARG A 166 0.19 1.27 -15.32
CA ARG A 166 0.89 0.06 -15.72
C ARG A 166 2.36 0.10 -15.36
N ARG A 167 3.05 1.18 -15.77
CA ARG A 167 4.49 1.33 -15.53
C ARG A 167 4.81 1.24 -14.04
N TYR A 168 4.11 2.00 -13.21
CA TYR A 168 4.34 2.00 -11.77
C TYR A 168 4.04 0.65 -11.12
N LEU A 169 2.98 -0.04 -11.54
CA LEU A 169 2.64 -1.36 -11.01
C LEU A 169 3.66 -2.43 -11.42
N GLU A 170 4.17 -2.38 -12.65
CA GLU A 170 5.24 -3.28 -13.11
C GLU A 170 6.55 -3.01 -12.36
N GLU A 171 6.89 -1.75 -12.09
CA GLU A 171 8.03 -1.39 -11.23
C GLU A 171 7.84 -1.90 -9.78
N GLY A 172 6.64 -1.78 -9.22
CA GLY A 172 6.30 -2.31 -7.89
C GLY A 172 6.43 -3.84 -7.82
N LEU A 173 5.92 -4.53 -8.83
CA LEU A 173 6.05 -5.99 -8.97
C LEU A 173 7.51 -6.41 -9.14
N ALA A 174 8.33 -5.67 -9.89
CA ALA A 174 9.75 -5.95 -10.02
C ALA A 174 10.52 -5.78 -8.69
N ILE A 175 10.07 -4.90 -7.79
CA ILE A 175 10.67 -4.73 -6.47
C ILE A 175 10.27 -5.86 -5.52
N ASN A 176 8.99 -6.29 -5.57
CA ASN A 176 8.45 -7.31 -4.69
C ASN A 176 7.61 -8.34 -5.48
N PRO A 177 8.26 -9.26 -6.21
CA PRO A 177 7.61 -10.14 -7.17
C PRO A 177 6.63 -11.12 -6.51
N ASP A 178 6.92 -11.58 -5.30
CA ASP A 178 6.05 -12.50 -4.54
C ASP A 178 5.11 -11.75 -3.58
N GLY A 179 5.16 -10.42 -3.54
CA GLY A 179 4.41 -9.61 -2.59
C GLY A 179 2.91 -9.60 -2.86
N LEU A 180 2.10 -9.83 -1.82
CA LEU A 180 0.64 -9.87 -1.94
C LEU A 180 0.08 -8.57 -2.55
N ASP A 181 0.57 -7.41 -2.11
CA ASP A 181 0.09 -6.11 -2.58
C ASP A 181 0.47 -5.82 -4.04
N ALA A 182 1.75 -6.02 -4.39
CA ALA A 182 2.23 -5.75 -5.74
C ALA A 182 1.43 -6.58 -6.77
N ASN A 183 1.24 -7.86 -6.48
CA ASN A 183 0.44 -8.74 -7.31
C ASN A 183 -1.06 -8.42 -7.27
N TYR A 184 -1.62 -8.07 -6.11
CA TYR A 184 -3.03 -7.70 -6.01
C TYR A 184 -3.35 -6.47 -6.87
N PHE A 185 -2.58 -5.38 -6.72
CA PHE A 185 -2.83 -4.14 -7.46
C PHE A 185 -2.54 -4.27 -8.95
N TYR A 186 -1.50 -5.03 -9.33
CA TYR A 186 -1.27 -5.31 -10.75
C TYR A 186 -2.38 -6.20 -11.33
N GLY A 187 -2.82 -7.23 -10.62
CA GLY A 187 -3.94 -8.07 -11.00
C GLY A 187 -5.27 -7.30 -11.13
N ASP A 188 -5.55 -6.38 -10.20
CA ASP A 188 -6.74 -5.51 -10.25
C ASP A 188 -6.68 -4.56 -11.45
N PHE A 189 -5.54 -3.94 -11.69
CA PHE A 189 -5.33 -3.13 -12.89
C PHE A 189 -5.54 -3.92 -14.18
N LEU A 190 -4.90 -5.09 -14.32
CA LEU A 190 -5.06 -5.97 -15.48
C LEU A 190 -6.53 -6.35 -15.70
N ALA A 191 -7.26 -6.65 -14.62
CA ALA A 191 -8.68 -6.96 -14.69
C ALA A 191 -9.53 -5.77 -15.18
N GLU A 192 -9.25 -4.55 -14.71
CA GLU A 192 -9.93 -3.33 -15.20
C GLU A 192 -9.61 -3.05 -16.67
N GLN A 193 -8.41 -3.40 -17.13
CA GLN A 193 -8.00 -3.32 -18.55
C GLN A 193 -8.56 -4.47 -19.42
N GLY A 194 -9.27 -5.43 -18.83
CA GLY A 194 -9.82 -6.60 -19.54
C GLY A 194 -8.80 -7.70 -19.84
N GLU A 195 -7.57 -7.61 -19.32
CA GLU A 195 -6.52 -8.63 -19.44
C GLU A 195 -6.72 -9.78 -18.44
N TYR A 196 -7.90 -10.39 -18.45
CA TYR A 196 -8.34 -11.32 -17.41
C TYR A 196 -7.43 -12.55 -17.25
N ARG A 197 -6.84 -13.06 -18.34
CA ARG A 197 -5.95 -14.24 -18.27
C ARG A 197 -4.71 -13.94 -17.44
N LYS A 198 -4.04 -12.83 -17.74
CA LYS A 198 -2.85 -12.37 -17.03
C LYS A 198 -3.19 -11.96 -15.58
N ALA A 199 -4.34 -11.33 -15.37
CA ALA A 199 -4.83 -11.03 -14.03
C ALA A 199 -4.98 -12.32 -13.19
N ALA A 200 -5.56 -13.38 -13.74
CA ALA A 200 -5.71 -14.66 -13.03
C ALA A 200 -4.36 -15.29 -12.67
N GLU A 201 -3.39 -15.25 -13.59
CA GLU A 201 -2.03 -15.76 -13.36
C GLU A 201 -1.35 -15.04 -12.18
N VAL A 202 -1.33 -13.70 -12.21
CA VAL A 202 -0.70 -12.86 -11.18
C VAL A 202 -1.39 -13.03 -9.81
N LEU A 203 -2.72 -13.06 -9.77
CA LEU A 203 -3.47 -13.24 -8.52
C LEU A 203 -3.29 -14.64 -7.93
N THR A 204 -3.17 -15.66 -8.78
CA THR A 204 -2.87 -17.03 -8.33
C THR A 204 -1.46 -17.12 -7.76
N HIS A 205 -0.49 -16.48 -8.42
CA HIS A 205 0.88 -16.37 -7.93
C HIS A 205 0.93 -15.72 -6.54
N ALA A 206 0.21 -14.60 -6.34
CA ALA A 206 0.12 -13.94 -5.04
C ALA A 206 -0.34 -14.89 -3.92
N LEU A 207 -1.34 -15.74 -4.17
CA LEU A 207 -1.87 -16.66 -3.16
C LEU A 207 -0.89 -17.78 -2.77
N ALA A 208 0.13 -18.05 -3.58
CA ALA A 208 1.19 -19.01 -3.29
C ALA A 208 2.25 -18.46 -2.32
N ALA A 209 2.28 -17.14 -2.09
CA ALA A 209 3.22 -16.53 -1.15
C ALA A 209 3.02 -17.09 0.27
N PRO A 210 4.10 -17.33 1.05
CA PRO A 210 3.98 -17.82 2.42
C PRO A 210 3.20 -16.84 3.30
N PRO A 211 2.53 -17.30 4.38
CA PRO A 211 1.89 -16.41 5.34
C PRO A 211 2.88 -15.44 5.97
N THR A 212 2.40 -14.25 6.32
CA THR A 212 3.17 -13.16 6.97
C THR A 212 2.83 -13.13 8.48
N PRO A 213 3.55 -13.86 9.36
CA PRO A 213 3.10 -14.13 10.73
C PRO A 213 3.13 -12.91 11.65
N ASP A 214 3.95 -11.93 11.32
CA ASP A 214 4.06 -10.63 12.00
C ASP A 214 2.93 -9.67 11.63
N ARG A 215 2.21 -9.94 10.53
CA ARG A 215 1.11 -9.11 10.01
C ARG A 215 -0.16 -9.92 9.71
N PRO A 216 -0.71 -10.65 10.69
CA PRO A 216 -1.76 -11.65 10.43
C PRO A 216 -3.07 -11.05 9.90
N VAL A 217 -3.48 -9.87 10.40
CA VAL A 217 -4.71 -9.19 9.97
C VAL A 217 -4.59 -8.72 8.52
N TRP A 218 -3.45 -8.10 8.18
CA TRP A 218 -3.16 -7.67 6.82
C TRP A 218 -3.10 -8.85 5.84
N ASP A 219 -2.35 -9.90 6.17
CA ASP A 219 -2.18 -11.07 5.31
C ASP A 219 -3.52 -11.76 5.03
N ALA A 220 -4.31 -12.00 6.08
CA ALA A 220 -5.63 -12.61 5.95
C ALA A 220 -6.57 -11.74 5.10
N GLY A 221 -6.64 -10.43 5.40
CA GLY A 221 -7.47 -9.47 4.69
C GLY A 221 -7.12 -9.39 3.20
N ARG A 222 -5.83 -9.23 2.88
CA ARG A 222 -5.38 -9.15 1.49
C ARG A 222 -5.64 -10.44 0.71
N ARG A 223 -5.44 -11.61 1.32
CA ARG A 223 -5.75 -12.89 0.65
C ARG A 223 -7.24 -13.04 0.38
N VAL A 224 -8.12 -12.51 1.24
CA VAL A 224 -9.57 -12.47 0.96
C VAL A 224 -9.86 -11.60 -0.26
N GLU A 225 -9.26 -10.42 -0.36
CA GLU A 225 -9.43 -9.54 -1.52
C GLU A 225 -8.89 -10.17 -2.82
N ILE A 226 -7.71 -10.80 -2.77
CA ILE A 226 -7.13 -11.51 -3.92
C ILE A 226 -8.06 -12.64 -4.38
N ARG A 227 -8.55 -13.49 -3.46
CA ARG A 227 -9.50 -14.58 -3.81
C ARG A 227 -10.80 -14.03 -4.41
N THR A 228 -11.30 -12.93 -3.86
CA THR A 228 -12.52 -12.27 -4.34
C THR A 228 -12.35 -11.75 -5.77
N LEU A 229 -11.23 -11.07 -6.03
CA LEU A 229 -10.91 -10.57 -7.35
C LEU A 229 -10.65 -11.71 -8.35
N LEU A 230 -9.89 -12.73 -7.96
CA LEU A 230 -9.62 -13.91 -8.79
C LEU A 230 -10.92 -14.60 -9.21
N THR A 231 -11.87 -14.76 -8.28
CA THR A 231 -13.19 -15.34 -8.60
C THR A 231 -13.91 -14.51 -9.67
N ARG A 232 -13.92 -13.18 -9.55
CA ARG A 232 -14.52 -12.29 -10.56
C ARG A 232 -13.82 -12.40 -11.92
N VAL A 233 -12.49 -12.45 -11.92
CA VAL A 233 -11.68 -12.60 -13.15
C VAL A 233 -11.98 -13.93 -13.84
N GLN A 234 -12.08 -15.02 -13.08
CA GLN A 234 -12.43 -16.35 -13.62
C GLN A 234 -13.83 -16.39 -14.22
N GLN A 235 -14.81 -15.73 -13.58
CA GLN A 235 -16.15 -15.59 -14.14
C GLN A 235 -16.15 -14.84 -15.48
N LYS A 236 -15.31 -13.81 -15.62
CA LYS A 236 -15.15 -13.07 -16.88
C LYS A 236 -14.52 -13.92 -17.98
N LEU A 237 -13.52 -14.73 -17.63
CA LEU A 237 -12.89 -15.69 -18.56
C LEU A 237 -13.84 -16.78 -19.03
N ALA A 238 -14.74 -17.26 -18.16
CA ALA A 238 -15.71 -18.29 -18.52
C ALA A 238 -16.88 -17.76 -19.38
N ALA A 239 -17.12 -16.44 -19.35
CA ALA A 239 -18.21 -15.79 -20.06
C ALA A 239 -17.83 -15.24 -21.44
N GLY A 240 -16.55 -15.28 -21.81
CA GLY A 240 -16.01 -14.82 -23.10
C GLY A 240 -15.39 -15.96 -23.88
#